data_AF-E4NT66-F1
#
_entry.id   AF-E4NT66-F1
#
_cell.length_a   1.000
_cell.length_b   1.000
_cell.length_c   1.000
_cell.angle_alpha   90.00
_cell.angle_beta   90.00
_cell.angle_gamma   90.00
#
_symmetry.space_group_name_H-M   'P 1'
#
loop_
_entity.id
_entity.type
_entity.pdbx_description
1 polymer ?
#
loop_
_entity_poly.entity_id
_entity_poly.type
_entity_poly.pdbx_seq_one_letter_code
_entity_poly.pdbx_strand_id
1 'polypeptide(L)'
;MRRRRFLAAAASLPLVTGCTQTHGDTTETTTEQGSNPTSTATETETNTSNDVGRPPETFPEARPDWSQVITAETTPRTYALSGGFYYNDDNAAVYSGFTETATANHPARLVFVLQNDNDFANTFRLDEIPPFGRGECIGDGPQDSTDEIRSAGYRTDLVVAPTESHDLASETPDYKRASDGTWRLSSPKSGPWLPKRIRLAADEWVRGEYVLLGRPEGTEYGRPTGRYEFWGRDSGLTLNVWDSEAPGPEAESRFAGESVPSLTEQTIAWFHEADATTETFIRPSTEQLSLPGAVEYKFFNHSHTDVGCGHWDLYKLHDGEWFHLFPKIHTMDCRLLPPGGTETLSLRAFHGDAVPCGGDNPNAATNGFGVGHLGGGRYAVVTGDGSEAGASGALLDIEADQVTIQPTDDVTAERNGDTVTVTSPRYGDGEHSPDATLTATRADSADETRLPEQVMQGGNSGWRIHGVRNTVPFFADDVHRVVLRTDEHVAESALGVGNDSNTRRLEVDGTAYEFTIERTESD
;
A
#
# COMPACT_ATOMS: atom_id res chain seq x y z
N MET A 1 -53.42 -25.31 -56.81
CA MET A 1 -54.28 -24.32 -56.14
C MET A 1 -53.42 -23.14 -55.70
N ARG A 2 -53.90 -21.92 -56.00
CA ARG A 2 -53.58 -20.56 -55.49
C ARG A 2 -52.12 -20.15 -55.14
N ARG A 3 -51.71 -19.08 -55.83
CA ARG A 3 -50.53 -18.19 -55.66
C ARG A 3 -50.69 -17.18 -54.50
N ARG A 4 -49.56 -16.49 -54.19
CA ARG A 4 -49.37 -15.16 -53.54
C ARG A 4 -49.18 -15.20 -52.01
N ARG A 5 -48.42 -14.32 -51.33
CA ARG A 5 -47.29 -13.38 -51.54
C ARG A 5 -47.12 -12.65 -50.17
N PHE A 6 -45.88 -12.31 -49.79
CA PHE A 6 -45.43 -11.20 -48.90
C PHE A 6 -46.00 -11.02 -47.46
N LEU A 7 -45.10 -10.97 -46.46
CA LEU A 7 -44.64 -9.72 -45.82
C LEU A 7 -43.38 -9.98 -44.97
N ALA A 8 -42.48 -9.00 -44.97
CA ALA A 8 -41.21 -8.95 -44.26
C ALA A 8 -41.38 -8.35 -42.85
N ALA A 9 -40.46 -8.65 -41.93
CA ALA A 9 -39.96 -7.70 -40.94
C ALA A 9 -38.66 -8.22 -40.31
N ALA A 10 -37.55 -7.55 -40.61
CA ALA A 10 -36.36 -7.52 -39.77
C ALA A 10 -36.58 -6.48 -38.66
N ALA A 11 -36.06 -6.73 -37.46
CA ALA A 11 -35.99 -5.73 -36.41
C ALA A 11 -34.62 -5.80 -35.72
N SER A 12 -33.73 -4.94 -36.20
CA SER A 12 -32.62 -4.31 -35.49
C SER A 12 -33.13 -3.51 -34.27
N LEU A 13 -32.38 -3.51 -33.16
CA LEU A 13 -32.56 -2.54 -32.08
C LEU A 13 -31.30 -1.66 -31.92
N PRO A 14 -31.46 -0.32 -31.88
CA PRO A 14 -30.38 0.65 -31.80
C PRO A 14 -30.11 1.13 -30.36
N LEU A 15 -28.92 1.74 -30.19
CA LEU A 15 -28.56 2.61 -29.08
C LEU A 15 -29.16 4.02 -29.25
N VAL A 16 -29.21 4.75 -28.12
CA VAL A 16 -29.03 6.21 -27.92
C VAL A 16 -30.20 6.97 -27.27
N THR A 17 -29.83 7.60 -26.13
CA THR A 17 -30.33 8.81 -25.41
C THR A 17 -31.68 8.83 -24.71
N GLY A 18 -31.61 9.07 -23.38
CA GLY A 18 -32.68 9.64 -22.58
C GLY A 18 -32.16 10.82 -21.75
N CYS A 19 -32.68 12.01 -22.06
CA CYS A 19 -32.74 13.18 -21.18
C CYS A 19 -34.11 13.83 -21.40
N THR A 20 -34.93 13.97 -20.35
CA THR A 20 -35.79 15.15 -20.16
C THR A 20 -36.30 15.26 -18.72
N GLN A 21 -36.03 16.43 -18.14
CA GLN A 21 -36.73 17.08 -17.03
C GLN A 21 -38.18 17.45 -17.40
N THR A 22 -39.08 17.64 -16.42
CA THR A 22 -39.54 19.00 -16.02
C THR A 22 -40.45 19.03 -14.78
N HIS A 23 -40.31 20.15 -14.06
CA HIS A 23 -40.98 20.67 -12.86
C HIS A 23 -42.50 20.93 -12.98
N GLY A 24 -43.15 21.05 -11.82
CA GLY A 24 -44.38 21.83 -11.63
C GLY A 24 -44.64 22.13 -10.14
N ASP A 25 -44.71 23.41 -9.80
CA ASP A 25 -44.92 24.00 -8.47
C ASP A 25 -46.40 24.47 -8.28
N THR A 26 -46.78 24.84 -7.05
CA THR A 26 -47.94 25.68 -6.60
C THR A 26 -49.13 25.04 -5.83
N THR A 27 -49.06 25.13 -4.49
CA THR A 27 -49.97 25.79 -3.48
C THR A 27 -51.43 25.31 -3.13
N GLU A 28 -51.67 25.23 -1.79
CA GLU A 28 -52.92 25.43 -0.97
C GLU A 28 -54.04 24.33 -0.96
N THR A 29 -54.74 23.89 0.13
CA THR A 29 -54.87 24.21 1.59
C THR A 29 -55.61 23.07 2.35
N THR A 30 -55.32 22.91 3.65
CA THR A 30 -56.20 22.56 4.82
C THR A 30 -56.38 21.12 5.38
N THR A 31 -55.93 20.99 6.65
CA THR A 31 -56.42 20.25 7.87
C THR A 31 -56.49 18.71 7.93
N GLU A 32 -55.76 18.09 8.87
CA GLU A 32 -56.22 17.81 10.24
C GLU A 32 -55.08 17.30 11.17
N GLN A 33 -55.32 17.44 12.48
CA GLN A 33 -54.44 17.33 13.64
C GLN A 33 -53.87 15.94 13.97
N GLY A 34 -52.67 15.91 14.54
CA GLY A 34 -52.10 14.75 15.26
C GLY A 34 -50.88 15.12 16.09
N SER A 35 -51.10 15.33 17.39
CA SER A 35 -50.21 15.83 18.46
C SER A 35 -48.76 15.33 18.47
N ASN A 36 -47.81 16.29 18.49
CA ASN A 36 -46.42 16.12 18.91
C ASN A 36 -46.29 16.25 20.43
N PRO A 37 -45.57 15.34 21.14
CA PRO A 37 -44.94 15.70 22.40
C PRO A 37 -43.56 16.29 22.12
N THR A 38 -43.40 17.57 22.47
CA THR A 38 -42.11 18.27 22.54
C THR A 38 -41.23 17.61 23.60
N SER A 39 -40.13 16.98 23.16
CA SER A 39 -39.02 16.61 24.04
C SER A 39 -37.96 17.68 23.93
N THR A 40 -37.95 18.62 24.87
CA THR A 40 -36.89 19.62 25.02
C THR A 40 -35.68 18.92 25.62
N ALA A 41 -34.73 18.49 24.78
CA ALA A 41 -33.40 18.09 25.24
C ALA A 41 -32.60 19.37 25.50
N THR A 42 -32.26 19.62 26.77
CA THR A 42 -31.39 20.71 27.19
C THR A 42 -29.96 20.44 26.71
N GLU A 43 -29.49 21.22 25.74
CA GLU A 43 -28.08 21.32 25.37
C GLU A 43 -27.31 21.96 26.55
N THR A 44 -26.41 21.20 27.17
CA THR A 44 -25.55 21.72 28.23
C THR A 44 -24.14 21.88 27.68
N GLU A 45 -23.76 23.11 27.37
CA GLU A 45 -22.36 23.51 27.16
C GLU A 45 -21.63 23.41 28.50
N THR A 46 -20.59 22.58 28.58
CA THR A 46 -19.76 22.48 29.78
C THR A 46 -18.58 23.42 29.60
N ASN A 47 -18.62 24.56 30.30
CA ASN A 47 -17.42 25.36 30.55
C ASN A 47 -16.61 24.63 31.62
N THR A 48 -15.34 24.35 31.34
CA THR A 48 -14.38 23.92 32.37
C THR A 48 -14.30 25.02 33.43
N SER A 49 -14.74 24.66 34.64
CA SER A 49 -14.67 25.52 35.82
C SER A 49 -13.22 25.87 36.12
N ASN A 50 -12.96 27.14 36.42
CA ASN A 50 -11.72 27.60 37.02
C ASN A 50 -11.60 27.00 38.44
N ASP A 51 -11.20 25.73 38.56
CA ASP A 51 -10.85 25.14 39.84
C ASP A 51 -9.47 25.67 40.25
N VAL A 52 -9.50 26.70 41.11
CA VAL A 52 -8.32 27.36 41.67
C VAL A 52 -7.71 26.45 42.72
N GLY A 53 -6.88 25.49 42.30
CA GLY A 53 -6.17 24.61 43.24
C GLY A 53 -5.17 23.62 42.66
N ARG A 54 -5.30 23.25 41.37
CA ARG A 54 -4.31 22.40 40.69
C ARG A 54 -3.29 23.29 39.98
N PRO A 55 -1.96 23.10 40.16
CA PRO A 55 -0.99 23.72 39.27
C PRO A 55 -1.40 23.38 37.82
N PRO A 56 -1.27 24.30 36.84
CA PRO A 56 -1.43 23.92 35.45
C PRO A 56 -0.44 22.78 35.22
N GLU A 57 -0.96 21.57 34.99
CA GLU A 57 -0.10 20.45 34.61
C GLU A 57 0.64 20.96 33.36
N THR A 58 1.96 21.06 33.44
CA THR A 58 2.77 21.32 32.25
C THR A 58 2.42 20.22 31.27
N PHE A 59 2.05 20.59 30.04
CA PHE A 59 1.89 19.64 28.96
C PHE A 59 3.05 18.64 29.03
N PRO A 60 2.83 17.32 28.94
CA PRO A 60 3.90 16.35 29.09
C PRO A 60 4.87 16.47 27.90
N GLU A 61 5.77 17.45 27.98
CA GLU A 61 6.84 17.76 27.03
C GLU A 61 7.90 16.65 27.00
N ALA A 62 7.85 15.72 27.97
CA ALA A 62 8.53 14.44 27.94
C ALA A 62 7.50 13.35 28.25
N ARG A 63 7.42 12.31 27.40
CA ARG A 63 6.52 11.16 27.52
C ARG A 63 7.30 9.86 27.75
N PRO A 64 8.14 9.75 28.80
CA PRO A 64 9.15 8.70 28.87
C PRO A 64 8.53 7.32 29.17
N ASP A 65 7.30 7.28 29.68
CA ASP A 65 6.71 6.09 30.29
C ASP A 65 5.61 5.45 29.42
N TRP A 66 5.31 6.03 28.25
CA TRP A 66 4.26 5.50 27.36
C TRP A 66 4.83 4.51 26.37
N SER A 67 4.19 3.35 26.25
CA SER A 67 4.53 2.34 25.25
C SER A 67 3.56 2.41 24.08
N GLN A 68 4.04 2.21 22.86
CA GLN A 68 3.17 2.07 21.67
C GLN A 68 2.76 0.63 21.42
N VAL A 69 3.46 -0.33 22.03
CA VAL A 69 3.22 -1.77 21.94
C VAL A 69 3.27 -2.38 23.34
N ILE A 70 2.33 -3.29 23.63
CA ILE A 70 2.27 -4.05 24.89
C ILE A 70 1.90 -5.50 24.63
N THR A 71 2.41 -6.41 25.45
CA THR A 71 2.00 -7.82 25.47
C THR A 71 1.16 -8.08 26.71
N ALA A 72 -0.04 -8.63 26.53
CA ALA A 72 -0.93 -8.99 27.64
C ALA A 72 -0.38 -10.17 28.43
N GLU A 73 -0.54 -10.14 29.76
CA GLU A 73 -0.14 -11.25 30.64
C GLU A 73 -1.19 -12.36 30.74
N THR A 74 -2.45 -12.06 30.35
CA THR A 74 -3.57 -12.99 30.51
C THR A 74 -3.90 -13.79 29.26
N THR A 75 -3.36 -13.39 28.11
CA THR A 75 -3.60 -13.99 26.80
C THR A 75 -2.37 -13.80 25.92
N PRO A 76 -2.10 -14.67 24.93
CA PRO A 76 -0.99 -14.50 23.98
C PRO A 76 -1.32 -13.42 22.95
N ARG A 77 -1.50 -12.18 23.40
CA ARG A 77 -1.90 -11.05 22.55
C ARG A 77 -1.00 -9.87 22.77
N THR A 78 -0.42 -9.40 21.67
CA THR A 78 0.28 -8.13 21.61
C THR A 78 -0.65 -7.10 20.98
N TYR A 79 -0.67 -5.90 21.55
CA TYR A 79 -1.46 -4.76 21.10
C TYR A 79 -0.52 -3.63 20.72
N ALA A 80 -0.70 -3.03 19.56
CA ALA A 80 0.05 -1.86 19.14
C ALA A 80 -0.85 -0.75 18.61
N LEU A 81 -0.51 0.49 18.93
CA LEU A 81 -1.13 1.69 18.37
C LEU A 81 -0.39 2.06 17.08
N SER A 82 -1.11 2.22 15.97
CA SER A 82 -0.54 2.76 14.74
C SER A 82 -0.34 4.27 14.88
N GLY A 83 0.75 4.65 15.54
CA GLY A 83 1.15 6.03 15.76
C GLY A 83 0.69 6.57 17.13
N GLY A 84 1.63 7.21 17.82
CA GLY A 84 1.39 7.87 19.10
C GLY A 84 0.84 9.29 18.98
N PHE A 85 0.57 9.76 17.75
CA PHE A 85 -0.02 11.08 17.52
C PHE A 85 -0.82 11.16 16.20
N TYR A 86 -1.81 12.05 16.15
CA TYR A 86 -2.44 12.51 14.91
C TYR A 86 -3.11 13.89 15.10
N TYR A 87 -3.50 14.50 13.98
CA TYR A 87 -4.27 15.74 13.94
C TYR A 87 -5.63 15.51 13.28
N ASN A 88 -6.63 16.31 13.66
CA ASN A 88 -7.82 16.48 12.85
C ASN A 88 -7.76 17.81 12.07
N ASP A 89 -8.75 18.05 11.19
CA ASP A 89 -8.84 19.25 10.35
C ASP A 89 -9.01 20.57 11.15
N ASP A 90 -9.41 20.48 12.42
CA ASP A 90 -9.57 21.63 13.33
C ASP A 90 -8.30 21.91 14.17
N ASN A 91 -7.16 21.30 13.83
CA ASN A 91 -5.90 21.34 14.59
C ASN A 91 -6.04 20.88 16.06
N ALA A 92 -6.90 19.90 16.30
CA ALA A 92 -6.86 19.13 17.54
C ALA A 92 -5.74 18.10 17.43
N ALA A 93 -4.67 18.29 18.22
CA ALA A 93 -3.59 17.31 18.33
C ALA A 93 -3.98 16.25 19.36
N VAL A 94 -3.97 14.98 18.94
CA VAL A 94 -4.21 13.85 19.82
C VAL A 94 -2.92 13.07 19.98
N TYR A 95 -2.56 12.78 21.22
CA TYR A 95 -1.40 11.99 21.58
C TYR A 95 -1.80 10.77 22.38
N SER A 96 -1.22 9.61 22.10
CA SER A 96 -1.68 8.33 22.65
C SER A 96 -0.52 7.43 23.09
N GLY A 97 -0.82 6.55 24.03
CA GLY A 97 0.11 5.50 24.47
C GLY A 97 -0.50 4.60 25.53
N PHE A 98 0.06 3.40 25.65
CA PHE A 98 -0.21 2.50 26.76
C PHE A 98 0.59 2.91 27.99
N THR A 99 -0.06 2.89 29.16
CA THR A 99 0.60 3.12 30.46
C THR A 99 0.72 1.85 31.27
N GLU A 100 -0.15 0.86 31.05
CA GLU A 100 -0.11 -0.44 31.71
C GLU A 100 -0.58 -1.54 30.76
N THR A 101 0.03 -2.72 30.85
CA THR A 101 -0.45 -3.91 30.13
C THR A 101 -1.67 -4.55 30.83
N ALA A 102 -2.38 -5.42 30.11
CA ALA A 102 -3.47 -6.21 30.68
C ALA A 102 -2.92 -7.31 31.59
N THR A 103 -3.45 -7.38 32.81
CA THR A 103 -3.07 -8.37 33.83
C THR A 103 -4.30 -9.12 34.34
N ALA A 104 -4.08 -10.06 35.24
CA ALA A 104 -5.17 -10.77 35.92
C ALA A 104 -6.10 -9.84 36.71
N ASN A 105 -5.63 -8.66 37.12
CA ASN A 105 -6.30 -7.74 38.03
C ASN A 105 -6.92 -6.51 37.34
N HIS A 106 -6.39 -6.11 36.18
CA HIS A 106 -6.91 -4.98 35.42
C HIS A 106 -6.69 -5.16 33.91
N PRO A 107 -7.53 -4.52 33.07
CA PRO A 107 -7.29 -4.40 31.63
C PRO A 107 -6.05 -3.55 31.33
N ALA A 108 -5.61 -3.58 30.06
CA ALA A 108 -4.60 -2.65 29.58
C ALA A 108 -5.11 -1.21 29.68
N ARG A 109 -4.24 -0.30 30.10
CA ARG A 109 -4.55 1.13 30.26
C ARG A 109 -3.91 1.95 29.15
N LEU A 110 -4.68 2.91 28.68
CA LEU A 110 -4.29 3.85 27.63
C LEU A 110 -4.50 5.27 28.13
N VAL A 111 -3.64 6.17 27.70
CA VAL A 111 -3.82 7.60 27.88
C VAL A 111 -3.94 8.25 26.52
N PHE A 112 -4.89 9.16 26.40
CA PHE A 112 -5.02 10.08 25.29
C PHE A 112 -4.98 11.50 25.81
N VAL A 113 -4.20 12.37 25.17
CA VAL A 113 -4.19 13.81 25.43
C VAL A 113 -4.70 14.50 24.18
N LEU A 114 -5.78 15.27 24.33
CA LEU A 114 -6.33 16.14 23.30
C LEU A 114 -5.89 17.57 23.60
N GLN A 115 -5.16 18.18 22.68
CA GLN A 115 -4.66 19.56 22.78
C GLN A 115 -5.24 20.40 21.65
N ASN A 116 -5.59 21.65 21.97
CA ASN A 116 -5.86 22.67 20.97
C ASN A 116 -4.55 23.26 20.45
N ASP A 117 -4.12 22.87 19.25
CA ASP A 117 -2.88 23.36 18.62
C ASP A 117 -3.11 24.66 17.82
N ASN A 118 -4.30 25.27 17.95
CA ASN A 118 -4.56 26.60 17.40
C ASN A 118 -4.04 27.70 18.35
N ASP A 119 -3.66 28.85 17.77
CA ASP A 119 -3.31 30.07 18.50
C ASP A 119 -4.54 30.83 19.06
N PHE A 120 -5.74 30.30 18.83
CA PHE A 120 -6.98 30.78 19.37
C PHE A 120 -7.74 29.65 20.06
N ALA A 121 -8.62 30.06 20.96
CA ALA A 121 -9.51 29.14 21.63
C ALA A 121 -10.47 28.52 20.58
N ASN A 122 -10.60 27.18 20.48
CA ASN A 122 -11.54 26.50 19.60
C ASN A 122 -12.61 25.62 20.32
N THR A 123 -13.72 25.31 19.65
CA THR A 123 -14.72 24.32 20.11
C THR A 123 -14.57 23.05 19.28
N PHE A 124 -14.17 21.96 19.92
CA PHE A 124 -14.01 20.66 19.28
C PHE A 124 -15.27 19.83 19.40
N ARG A 125 -15.58 19.07 18.34
CA ARG A 125 -16.57 18.00 18.35
C ARG A 125 -15.85 16.71 18.71
N LEU A 126 -16.27 16.07 19.80
CA LEU A 126 -15.60 14.89 20.33
C LEU A 126 -16.12 13.59 19.71
N ASP A 127 -17.39 13.56 19.29
CA ASP A 127 -17.74 12.74 18.11
C ASP A 127 -16.89 13.28 16.95
N GLU A 128 -16.32 12.54 16.02
CA GLU A 128 -15.28 13.00 15.07
C GLU A 128 -13.82 12.95 15.57
N ILE A 129 -13.53 12.86 16.88
CA ILE A 129 -12.16 12.69 17.42
C ILE A 129 -12.07 11.41 18.25
N PRO A 130 -11.57 10.29 17.70
CA PRO A 130 -11.32 9.07 18.48
C PRO A 130 -10.34 9.30 19.66
N PRO A 131 -10.41 8.51 20.73
CA PRO A 131 -11.56 7.75 21.21
C PRO A 131 -12.59 8.64 21.97
N PHE A 132 -12.55 9.97 21.85
CA PHE A 132 -13.31 10.92 22.67
C PHE A 132 -14.83 11.00 22.37
N GLY A 133 -15.37 10.16 21.49
CA GLY A 133 -16.75 10.27 21.00
C GLY A 133 -17.70 9.09 21.30
N ARG A 134 -18.93 9.19 20.78
CA ARG A 134 -20.03 8.23 21.04
C ARG A 134 -19.85 6.91 20.26
N GLY A 135 -19.50 6.99 18.99
CA GLY A 135 -19.22 5.81 18.14
C GLY A 135 -17.72 5.49 18.10
N GLU A 136 -16.90 6.50 18.36
CA GLU A 136 -15.46 6.53 18.12
C GLU A 136 -14.65 5.85 19.22
N CYS A 137 -15.29 5.42 20.31
CA CYS A 137 -14.67 4.59 21.34
C CYS A 137 -14.82 3.09 21.05
N ILE A 138 -15.48 2.73 19.95
CA ILE A 138 -15.63 1.36 19.46
C ILE A 138 -14.77 1.24 18.21
N GLY A 139 -13.84 0.29 18.23
CA GLY A 139 -13.05 -0.08 17.08
C GLY A 139 -13.75 -1.22 16.38
N ASP A 140 -14.11 -1.02 15.12
CA ASP A 140 -14.72 -2.07 14.32
C ASP A 140 -13.79 -3.29 14.28
N GLY A 141 -14.41 -4.49 14.29
CA GLY A 141 -13.72 -5.77 14.27
C GLY A 141 -12.61 -5.88 13.20
N PRO A 142 -11.72 -6.86 13.33
CA PRO A 142 -10.48 -6.91 12.56
C PRO A 142 -10.73 -6.95 11.04
N GLN A 143 -10.23 -5.95 10.31
CA GLN A 143 -10.48 -5.79 8.86
C GLN A 143 -9.91 -6.93 8.01
N ASP A 144 -8.80 -7.52 8.44
CA ASP A 144 -8.04 -8.55 7.72
C ASP A 144 -8.33 -9.98 8.23
N SER A 145 -9.53 -10.21 8.75
CA SER A 145 -9.89 -11.49 9.38
C SER A 145 -10.60 -12.47 8.45
N THR A 146 -10.66 -13.73 8.88
CA THR A 146 -11.39 -14.79 8.17
C THR A 146 -12.89 -14.48 8.07
N ASP A 147 -13.57 -15.09 7.09
CA ASP A 147 -15.03 -14.91 6.92
C ASP A 147 -15.83 -15.23 8.19
N GLU A 148 -15.36 -16.20 8.99
CA GLU A 148 -15.95 -16.55 10.27
C GLU A 148 -15.88 -15.38 11.26
N ILE A 149 -14.71 -14.78 11.43
CA ILE A 149 -14.51 -13.63 12.33
C ILE A 149 -15.26 -12.40 11.81
N ARG A 150 -15.25 -12.15 10.50
CA ARG A 150 -16.07 -11.08 9.90
C ARG A 150 -17.56 -11.27 10.15
N SER A 151 -18.05 -12.51 10.08
CA SER A 151 -19.46 -12.83 10.33
C SER A 151 -19.89 -12.63 11.79
N ALA A 152 -18.95 -12.66 12.73
CA ALA A 152 -19.21 -12.35 14.13
C ALA A 152 -19.64 -10.90 14.34
N GLY A 153 -19.25 -10.01 13.41
CA GLY A 153 -19.59 -8.59 13.40
C GLY A 153 -19.14 -7.87 14.67
N TYR A 154 -20.02 -7.04 15.22
CA TYR A 154 -19.75 -6.19 16.39
C TYR A 154 -19.22 -6.96 17.62
N ARG A 155 -19.47 -8.27 17.70
CA ARG A 155 -19.01 -9.11 18.84
C ARG A 155 -17.50 -9.14 18.98
N THR A 156 -16.77 -8.87 17.90
CA THR A 156 -15.30 -8.87 17.89
C THR A 156 -14.68 -7.50 18.16
N ASP A 157 -15.48 -6.44 18.19
CA ASP A 157 -15.03 -5.06 18.38
C ASP A 157 -14.15 -4.87 19.61
N LEU A 158 -13.28 -3.87 19.52
CA LEU A 158 -12.60 -3.29 20.67
C LEU A 158 -13.37 -2.09 21.22
N VAL A 159 -13.25 -1.87 22.52
CA VAL A 159 -13.83 -0.72 23.20
C VAL A 159 -12.75 -0.05 24.03
N VAL A 160 -12.58 1.26 23.81
CA VAL A 160 -11.72 2.11 24.62
C VAL A 160 -12.62 2.85 25.61
N ALA A 161 -12.71 2.34 26.83
CA ALA A 161 -13.67 2.80 27.84
C ALA A 161 -13.01 3.74 28.86
N PRO A 162 -13.60 4.91 29.19
CA PRO A 162 -12.98 5.84 30.12
C PRO A 162 -12.97 5.28 31.54
N THR A 163 -11.96 5.70 32.29
CA THR A 163 -11.80 5.41 33.73
C THR A 163 -12.23 6.61 34.57
N GLU A 164 -12.24 6.45 35.89
CA GLU A 164 -12.51 7.54 36.83
C GLU A 164 -11.47 8.67 36.74
N SER A 165 -10.28 8.37 36.20
CA SER A 165 -9.18 9.32 35.98
C SER A 165 -9.31 10.11 34.66
N HIS A 166 -10.44 10.02 33.97
CA HIS A 166 -10.68 10.72 32.71
C HIS A 166 -11.33 12.09 32.95
N ASP A 167 -10.68 13.19 32.52
CA ASP A 167 -11.09 14.56 32.87
C ASP A 167 -12.52 14.94 32.45
N LEU A 168 -13.00 14.37 31.34
CA LEU A 168 -14.33 14.67 30.77
C LEU A 168 -15.41 13.63 31.04
N ALA A 169 -15.08 12.49 31.67
CA ALA A 169 -16.06 11.42 31.83
C ALA A 169 -16.96 11.71 33.02
N SER A 170 -18.27 11.77 32.79
CA SER A 170 -19.26 11.90 33.87
C SER A 170 -19.64 10.54 34.46
N GLU A 171 -19.47 9.48 33.68
CA GLU A 171 -19.80 8.09 34.05
C GLU A 171 -18.74 7.16 33.45
N THR A 172 -18.42 6.09 34.17
CA THR A 172 -17.47 5.07 33.74
C THR A 172 -18.15 3.71 33.72
N PRO A 173 -17.96 2.89 32.67
CA PRO A 173 -18.61 1.59 32.60
C PRO A 173 -17.94 0.56 33.52
N ASP A 174 -18.76 -0.37 34.03
CA ASP A 174 -18.24 -1.58 34.67
C ASP A 174 -17.64 -2.54 33.64
N TYR A 175 -16.57 -3.24 34.04
CA TYR A 175 -15.91 -4.27 33.25
C TYR A 175 -15.50 -5.47 34.10
N LYS A 176 -15.30 -6.61 33.44
CA LYS A 176 -14.91 -7.87 34.08
C LYS A 176 -14.00 -8.69 33.19
N ARG A 177 -13.18 -9.55 33.80
CA ARG A 177 -12.42 -10.55 33.08
C ARG A 177 -13.33 -11.73 32.72
N ALA A 178 -13.36 -12.10 31.46
CA ALA A 178 -14.08 -13.27 30.97
C ALA A 178 -13.26 -14.55 31.18
N SER A 179 -13.89 -15.71 30.95
CA SER A 179 -13.27 -17.03 31.12
C SER A 179 -12.14 -17.30 30.13
N ASP A 180 -12.11 -16.57 29.01
CA ASP A 180 -11.06 -16.61 27.98
C ASP A 180 -9.81 -15.77 28.37
N GLY A 181 -9.80 -15.18 29.56
CA GLY A 181 -8.69 -14.33 30.03
C GLY A 181 -8.75 -12.88 29.53
N THR A 182 -9.68 -12.54 28.64
CA THR A 182 -9.83 -11.18 28.10
C THR A 182 -10.71 -10.30 28.99
N TRP A 183 -10.46 -8.99 28.96
CA TRP A 183 -11.30 -8.01 29.65
C TRP A 183 -12.42 -7.49 28.75
N ARG A 184 -13.63 -7.38 29.30
CA ARG A 184 -14.84 -7.00 28.55
C ARG A 184 -15.72 -6.09 29.39
N LEU A 185 -16.53 -5.27 28.72
CA LEU A 185 -17.62 -4.56 29.38
C LEU A 185 -18.54 -5.56 30.10
N SER A 186 -19.03 -5.19 31.28
CA SER A 186 -19.96 -6.03 32.04
C SER A 186 -21.35 -6.08 31.42
N SER A 187 -21.73 -5.00 30.72
CA SER A 187 -23.02 -4.81 30.05
C SER A 187 -22.82 -4.04 28.74
N PRO A 188 -23.75 -4.13 27.77
CA PRO A 188 -23.66 -3.35 26.53
C PRO A 188 -23.63 -1.85 26.81
N LYS A 189 -22.91 -1.09 25.98
CA LYS A 189 -22.85 0.38 26.09
C LYS A 189 -24.26 0.97 25.89
N SER A 190 -24.77 1.65 26.90
CA SER A 190 -26.14 2.20 26.94
C SER A 190 -26.24 3.69 26.62
N GLY A 191 -25.13 4.42 26.55
CA GLY A 191 -25.11 5.87 26.33
C GLY A 191 -23.70 6.43 26.04
N PRO A 192 -23.57 7.74 25.74
CA PRO A 192 -22.28 8.40 25.66
C PRO A 192 -21.64 8.52 27.05
N TRP A 193 -20.33 8.31 27.15
CA TRP A 193 -19.58 8.53 28.40
C TRP A 193 -18.97 9.92 28.50
N LEU A 194 -18.85 10.60 27.36
CA LEU A 194 -18.17 11.87 27.18
C LEU A 194 -19.15 12.91 26.59
N PRO A 195 -18.94 14.21 26.86
CA PRO A 195 -19.71 15.26 26.22
C PRO A 195 -19.49 15.25 24.70
N LYS A 196 -20.45 15.80 23.95
CA LYS A 196 -20.31 15.87 22.47
C LYS A 196 -19.29 16.92 22.03
N ARG A 197 -19.09 17.96 22.82
CA ARG A 197 -18.24 19.10 22.48
C ARG A 197 -17.48 19.57 23.69
N ILE A 198 -16.31 20.14 23.42
CA ILE A 198 -15.51 20.82 24.44
C ILE A 198 -14.94 22.10 23.87
N ARG A 199 -14.85 23.13 24.71
CA ARG A 199 -14.23 24.41 24.39
C ARG A 199 -12.86 24.44 25.07
N LEU A 200 -11.80 24.60 24.28
CA LEU A 200 -10.43 24.71 24.79
C LEU A 200 -9.82 26.06 24.39
N ALA A 201 -9.11 26.72 25.30
CA ALA A 201 -8.24 27.86 25.01
C ALA A 201 -7.07 27.43 24.11
N ALA A 202 -6.34 28.40 23.55
CA ALA A 202 -5.11 28.11 22.82
C ALA A 202 -4.15 27.33 23.73
N ASP A 203 -3.54 26.26 23.20
CA ASP A 203 -2.66 25.33 23.92
C ASP A 203 -3.29 24.60 25.13
N GLU A 204 -4.58 24.81 25.42
CA GLU A 204 -5.28 24.06 26.47
C GLU A 204 -5.48 22.62 26.01
N TRP A 205 -5.34 21.70 26.98
CA TRP A 205 -5.42 20.29 26.74
C TRP A 205 -6.25 19.59 27.82
N VAL A 206 -6.73 18.40 27.49
CA VAL A 206 -7.45 17.50 28.40
C VAL A 206 -6.87 16.10 28.32
N ARG A 207 -6.83 15.41 29.45
CA ARG A 207 -6.34 14.03 29.55
C ARG A 207 -7.49 13.06 29.72
N GLY A 208 -7.52 12.05 28.86
CA GLY A 208 -8.39 10.89 28.99
C GLY A 208 -7.59 9.65 29.34
N GLU A 209 -7.89 9.03 30.48
CA GLU A 209 -7.41 7.68 30.78
C GLU A 209 -8.52 6.66 30.47
N TYR A 210 -8.14 5.63 29.73
CA TYR A 210 -9.04 4.61 29.24
C TYR A 210 -8.51 3.20 29.52
N VAL A 211 -9.40 2.22 29.42
CA VAL A 211 -9.09 0.80 29.43
C VAL A 211 -9.52 0.14 28.14
N LEU A 212 -8.74 -0.83 27.65
CA LEU A 212 -9.05 -1.60 26.45
C LEU A 212 -9.88 -2.84 26.79
N LEU A 213 -11.06 -2.94 26.19
CA LEU A 213 -12.06 -3.96 26.49
C LEU A 213 -12.63 -4.58 25.21
N GLY A 214 -13.25 -5.76 25.34
CA GLY A 214 -14.15 -6.32 24.33
C GLY A 214 -15.62 -6.10 24.64
N ARG A 215 -16.48 -6.42 23.67
CA ARG A 215 -17.93 -6.53 23.89
C ARG A 215 -18.26 -7.69 24.84
N PRO A 216 -19.33 -7.56 25.64
CA PRO A 216 -19.79 -8.66 26.51
C PRO A 216 -20.21 -9.89 25.70
N GLU A 217 -20.78 -9.70 24.51
CA GLU A 217 -21.26 -10.77 23.62
C GLU A 217 -20.14 -11.54 22.90
N GLY A 218 -18.90 -11.06 22.96
CA GLY A 218 -17.80 -11.58 22.14
C GLY A 218 -16.99 -12.72 22.75
N THR A 219 -17.39 -13.27 23.91
CA THR A 219 -16.55 -14.22 24.67
C THR A 219 -16.22 -15.48 23.88
N GLU A 220 -17.13 -15.95 23.03
CA GLU A 220 -16.92 -17.14 22.19
C GLU A 220 -15.85 -16.95 21.10
N TYR A 221 -15.55 -15.70 20.73
CA TYR A 221 -14.57 -15.35 19.70
C TYR A 221 -13.21 -14.94 20.26
N GLY A 222 -13.05 -14.93 21.59
CA GLY A 222 -11.81 -14.50 22.24
C GLY A 222 -11.41 -13.06 21.84
N ARG A 223 -10.11 -12.87 21.57
CA ARG A 223 -9.56 -11.67 20.94
C ARG A 223 -8.91 -12.03 19.61
N PRO A 224 -9.56 -11.81 18.48
CA PRO A 224 -8.96 -12.07 17.17
C PRO A 224 -7.73 -11.19 16.89
N THR A 225 -6.82 -11.71 16.07
CA THR A 225 -5.72 -10.96 15.45
C THR A 225 -6.27 -10.08 14.33
N GLY A 226 -5.64 -8.93 14.11
CA GLY A 226 -5.92 -8.03 12.99
C GLY A 226 -5.93 -6.56 13.38
N ARG A 227 -6.33 -5.74 12.39
CA ARG A 227 -6.40 -4.28 12.49
C ARG A 227 -7.78 -3.83 12.92
N TYR A 228 -7.85 -3.13 14.05
CA TYR A 228 -9.06 -2.52 14.59
C TYR A 228 -9.03 -1.01 14.38
N GLU A 229 -10.10 -0.47 13.82
CA GLU A 229 -10.16 0.93 13.41
C GLU A 229 -11.24 1.68 14.18
N PHE A 230 -10.83 2.76 14.83
CA PHE A 230 -11.68 3.71 15.51
C PHE A 230 -11.81 4.92 14.60
N TRP A 231 -12.90 4.99 13.87
CA TRP A 231 -13.13 5.99 12.84
C TRP A 231 -13.65 7.31 13.43
N GLY A 232 -12.98 8.41 13.12
CA GLY A 232 -13.53 9.76 13.15
C GLY A 232 -13.91 10.20 11.74
N ARG A 233 -14.35 11.45 11.58
CA ARG A 233 -14.73 11.99 10.27
C ARG A 233 -13.52 12.13 9.34
N ASP A 234 -12.45 12.73 9.88
CA ASP A 234 -11.23 13.09 9.15
C ASP A 234 -9.96 12.62 9.88
N SER A 235 -10.11 11.84 10.94
CA SER A 235 -9.02 11.27 11.74
C SER A 235 -9.34 9.84 12.18
N GLY A 236 -8.33 9.02 12.44
CA GLY A 236 -8.52 7.63 12.82
C GLY A 236 -7.47 7.17 13.81
N LEU A 237 -7.91 6.39 14.79
CA LEU A 237 -7.02 5.64 15.66
C LEU A 237 -7.06 4.18 15.20
N THR A 238 -5.89 3.57 15.01
CA THR A 238 -5.79 2.15 14.67
C THR A 238 -5.07 1.40 15.78
N LEU A 239 -5.63 0.25 16.14
CA LEU A 239 -5.01 -0.70 17.06
C LEU A 239 -4.80 -2.02 16.33
N ASN A 240 -3.56 -2.51 16.30
CA ASN A 240 -3.23 -3.82 15.74
C ASN A 240 -3.08 -4.83 16.86
N VAL A 241 -3.62 -6.02 16.63
CA VAL A 241 -3.51 -7.14 17.56
C VAL A 241 -2.91 -8.33 16.83
N TRP A 242 -1.93 -9.00 17.42
CA TRP A 242 -1.40 -10.27 16.91
C TRP A 242 -1.13 -11.26 18.03
N ASP A 243 -0.85 -12.50 17.64
CA ASP A 243 -0.48 -13.56 18.57
C ASP A 243 0.99 -13.38 19.00
N SER A 244 1.21 -13.18 20.29
CA SER A 244 2.56 -12.96 20.83
C SER A 244 3.43 -14.22 20.81
N GLU A 245 2.82 -15.40 20.82
CA GLU A 245 3.52 -16.68 20.83
C GLU A 245 3.72 -17.24 19.41
N ALA A 246 2.91 -16.77 18.46
CA ALA A 246 2.99 -17.13 17.05
C ALA A 246 2.79 -15.90 16.12
N PRO A 247 3.72 -14.92 16.11
CA PRO A 247 3.59 -13.72 15.29
C PRO A 247 3.74 -13.97 13.78
N GLY A 248 4.32 -15.10 13.37
CA GLY A 248 4.62 -15.39 11.98
C GLY A 248 3.47 -15.98 11.16
N PRO A 249 3.74 -16.37 9.90
CA PRO A 249 2.73 -16.95 9.03
C PRO A 249 2.31 -18.36 9.47
N GLU A 250 1.02 -18.67 9.31
CA GLU A 250 0.47 -20.02 9.53
C GLU A 250 0.55 -20.91 8.28
N ALA A 251 0.59 -20.32 7.09
CA ALA A 251 0.57 -21.04 5.82
C ALA A 251 1.98 -21.40 5.37
N GLU A 252 2.19 -22.65 4.96
CA GLU A 252 3.44 -23.07 4.35
C GLU A 252 3.58 -22.52 2.92
N SER A 253 4.78 -22.05 2.58
CA SER A 253 5.15 -21.69 1.22
C SER A 253 5.31 -22.94 0.35
N ARG A 254 4.94 -22.84 -0.93
CA ARG A 254 5.24 -23.86 -1.93
C ARG A 254 6.74 -24.05 -2.19
N PHE A 255 7.54 -23.06 -1.82
CA PHE A 255 9.00 -23.05 -1.98
C PHE A 255 9.73 -23.48 -0.71
N ALA A 256 9.01 -24.04 0.28
CA ALA A 256 9.62 -24.48 1.52
C ALA A 256 10.78 -25.46 1.28
N GLY A 257 11.93 -25.16 1.90
CA GLY A 257 13.16 -25.95 1.78
C GLY A 257 13.99 -25.68 0.52
N GLU A 258 13.57 -24.75 -0.33
CA GLU A 258 14.42 -24.26 -1.42
C GLU A 258 15.56 -23.37 -0.89
N SER A 259 16.66 -23.32 -1.64
CA SER A 259 17.76 -22.38 -1.38
C SER A 259 17.90 -21.47 -2.58
N VAL A 260 17.90 -20.16 -2.34
CA VAL A 260 17.98 -19.16 -3.41
C VAL A 260 19.35 -18.47 -3.42
N PRO A 261 19.87 -18.10 -4.61
CA PRO A 261 21.08 -17.30 -4.70
C PRO A 261 20.93 -15.96 -3.98
N SER A 262 22.03 -15.44 -3.44
CA SER A 262 22.07 -14.11 -2.85
C SER A 262 21.72 -13.06 -3.90
N LEU A 263 20.80 -12.15 -3.56
CA LEU A 263 20.27 -11.13 -4.45
C LEU A 263 20.96 -9.78 -4.25
N THR A 264 21.37 -9.49 -3.01
CA THR A 264 22.25 -8.37 -2.66
C THR A 264 23.25 -8.81 -1.58
N GLU A 265 24.15 -7.90 -1.19
CA GLU A 265 24.98 -8.04 0.02
C GLU A 265 24.15 -8.00 1.31
N GLN A 266 22.90 -7.53 1.26
CA GLN A 266 22.00 -7.55 2.40
C GLN A 266 21.38 -8.93 2.57
N THR A 267 21.20 -9.33 3.83
CA THR A 267 20.44 -10.54 4.15
C THR A 267 18.96 -10.28 3.93
N ILE A 268 18.29 -11.20 3.22
CA ILE A 268 16.85 -11.14 2.95
C ILE A 268 16.18 -12.22 3.80
N ALA A 269 15.18 -11.85 4.60
CA ALA A 269 14.29 -12.79 5.25
C ALA A 269 13.26 -13.30 4.23
N TRP A 270 13.41 -14.54 3.80
CA TRP A 270 12.52 -15.12 2.80
C TRP A 270 11.25 -15.71 3.40
N PHE A 271 10.11 -15.45 2.77
CA PHE A 271 8.82 -15.99 3.19
C PHE A 271 8.80 -17.53 3.28
N HIS A 272 9.50 -18.22 2.40
CA HIS A 272 9.55 -19.69 2.39
C HIS A 272 10.42 -20.29 3.51
N GLU A 273 11.13 -19.45 4.25
CA GLU A 273 11.89 -19.80 5.45
C GLU A 273 11.18 -19.32 6.73
N ALA A 274 10.14 -18.49 6.59
CA ALA A 274 9.39 -17.95 7.71
C ALA A 274 8.54 -19.04 8.39
N ASP A 275 8.51 -19.00 9.71
CA ASP A 275 7.73 -19.89 10.57
C ASP A 275 6.86 -19.10 11.54
N ALA A 276 6.12 -19.80 12.41
CA ALA A 276 5.23 -19.19 13.38
C ALA A 276 5.91 -18.17 14.31
N THR A 277 7.25 -18.20 14.46
CA THR A 277 8.00 -17.28 15.33
C THR A 277 8.54 -16.05 14.58
N THR A 278 8.39 -15.99 13.27
CA THR A 278 8.95 -14.91 12.43
C THR A 278 8.14 -13.63 12.59
N GLU A 279 8.70 -12.61 13.24
CA GLU A 279 7.98 -11.37 13.55
C GLU A 279 7.77 -10.43 12.36
N THR A 280 8.66 -10.46 11.36
CA THR A 280 8.55 -9.60 10.17
C THR A 280 8.66 -10.44 8.91
N PHE A 281 7.67 -10.35 8.01
CA PHE A 281 7.63 -11.15 6.80
C PHE A 281 6.75 -10.53 5.71
N ILE A 282 7.02 -10.89 4.45
CA ILE A 282 6.12 -10.63 3.31
C ILE A 282 5.29 -11.87 3.05
N ARG A 283 3.98 -11.72 2.88
CA ARG A 283 3.11 -12.79 2.41
C ARG A 283 2.53 -12.46 1.03
N PRO A 284 2.78 -13.28 0.01
CA PRO A 284 2.09 -13.17 -1.27
C PRO A 284 0.67 -13.78 -1.19
N SER A 285 -0.27 -13.25 -1.97
CA SER A 285 -1.62 -13.83 -2.11
C SER A 285 -1.62 -15.14 -2.92
N THR A 286 -0.61 -15.32 -3.77
CA THR A 286 -0.31 -16.55 -4.51
C THR A 286 1.17 -16.59 -4.87
N GLU A 287 1.74 -17.79 -4.91
CA GLU A 287 3.13 -18.05 -5.30
C GLU A 287 3.23 -18.64 -6.72
N GLN A 288 2.11 -18.66 -7.44
CA GLN A 288 2.00 -19.02 -8.86
C GLN A 288 1.13 -18.01 -9.60
N LEU A 289 1.54 -17.61 -10.79
CA LEU A 289 0.80 -16.66 -11.61
C LEU A 289 0.85 -17.02 -13.10
N SER A 290 -0.30 -17.07 -13.76
CA SER A 290 -0.37 -17.04 -15.23
C SER A 290 -0.59 -15.61 -15.71
N LEU A 291 -0.05 -15.26 -16.89
CA LEU A 291 -0.17 -13.90 -17.44
C LEU A 291 -1.34 -13.77 -18.43
N PRO A 292 -2.05 -12.61 -18.45
CA PRO A 292 -1.96 -11.52 -17.50
C PRO A 292 -2.57 -11.88 -16.14
N GLY A 293 -2.01 -11.35 -15.05
CA GLY A 293 -2.48 -11.66 -13.71
C GLY A 293 -2.02 -10.65 -12.67
N ALA A 294 -2.49 -10.82 -11.42
CA ALA A 294 -2.07 -9.98 -10.31
C ALA A 294 -1.75 -10.78 -9.05
N VAL A 295 -0.78 -10.30 -8.27
CA VAL A 295 -0.41 -10.81 -6.96
C VAL A 295 -0.37 -9.64 -5.99
N GLU A 296 -0.94 -9.83 -4.81
CA GLU A 296 -0.81 -8.89 -3.71
C GLU A 296 0.26 -9.39 -2.76
N TYR A 297 1.23 -8.54 -2.44
CA TYR A 297 2.23 -8.79 -1.42
C TYR A 297 1.89 -7.91 -0.23
N LYS A 298 1.81 -8.50 0.96
CA LYS A 298 1.58 -7.77 2.20
C LYS A 298 2.73 -8.03 3.16
N PHE A 299 3.45 -6.98 3.52
CA PHE A 299 4.44 -7.01 4.58
C PHE A 299 3.74 -6.82 5.94
N PHE A 300 4.18 -7.60 6.93
CA PHE A 300 3.70 -7.56 8.31
C PHE A 300 4.85 -7.20 9.24
N ASN A 301 4.68 -6.16 10.04
CA ASN A 301 5.57 -5.85 11.15
C ASN A 301 4.92 -6.28 12.47
N HIS A 302 5.12 -7.52 12.92
CA HIS A 302 4.69 -7.99 14.24
C HIS A 302 5.80 -7.89 15.30
N SER A 303 6.84 -7.10 15.03
CA SER A 303 7.89 -6.81 16.00
C SER A 303 7.49 -5.67 16.95
N HIS A 304 8.32 -5.42 17.96
CA HIS A 304 8.12 -4.33 18.93
C HIS A 304 8.78 -3.01 18.51
N THR A 305 9.34 -2.95 17.31
CA THR A 305 10.07 -1.79 16.78
C THR A 305 9.52 -1.34 15.44
N ASP A 306 9.72 -0.07 15.12
CA ASP A 306 9.47 0.44 13.78
C ASP A 306 10.46 -0.21 12.80
N VAL A 307 9.97 -0.60 11.63
CA VAL A 307 10.79 -1.03 10.49
C VAL A 307 10.51 -0.09 9.32
N GLY A 308 11.46 0.17 8.43
CA GLY A 308 11.16 1.10 7.36
C GLY A 308 12.31 1.48 6.48
N CYS A 309 12.06 2.53 5.70
CA CYS A 309 12.87 2.94 4.56
C CYS A 309 13.02 1.84 3.49
N GLY A 310 12.16 0.81 3.50
CA GLY A 310 12.15 -0.21 2.48
C GLY A 310 11.52 0.29 1.19
N HIS A 311 12.13 -0.06 0.07
CA HIS A 311 11.49 0.05 -1.23
C HIS A 311 11.17 -1.33 -1.76
N TRP A 312 10.06 -1.41 -2.50
CA TRP A 312 9.66 -2.62 -3.19
C TRP A 312 10.46 -2.78 -4.47
N ASP A 313 10.98 -3.98 -4.71
CA ASP A 313 11.76 -4.33 -5.88
C ASP A 313 11.32 -5.68 -6.44
N LEU A 314 11.29 -5.78 -7.77
CA LEU A 314 10.99 -6.98 -8.54
C LEU A 314 12.25 -7.47 -9.24
N TYR A 315 12.56 -8.75 -9.08
CA TYR A 315 13.70 -9.42 -9.70
C TYR A 315 13.26 -10.66 -10.47
N LYS A 316 14.04 -11.04 -11.49
CA LYS A 316 13.93 -12.34 -12.19
C LYS A 316 15.21 -13.14 -11.99
N LEU A 317 15.07 -14.43 -11.70
CA LEU A 317 16.18 -15.36 -11.68
C LEU A 317 16.45 -15.87 -13.09
N HIS A 318 17.67 -15.72 -13.57
CA HIS A 318 18.12 -16.21 -14.86
C HIS A 318 19.55 -16.73 -14.74
N ASP A 319 19.80 -17.97 -15.18
CA ASP A 319 21.11 -18.64 -15.12
C ASP A 319 21.81 -18.61 -13.74
N GLY A 320 21.01 -18.66 -12.67
CA GLY A 320 21.49 -18.68 -11.29
C GLY A 320 21.76 -17.30 -10.68
N GLU A 321 21.47 -16.22 -11.41
CA GLU A 321 21.67 -14.83 -10.98
C GLU A 321 20.36 -14.05 -10.98
N TRP A 322 20.24 -13.09 -10.06
CA TRP A 322 19.07 -12.23 -9.94
C TRP A 322 19.26 -10.94 -10.73
N PHE A 323 18.30 -10.63 -11.59
CA PHE A 323 18.26 -9.40 -12.37
C PHE A 323 17.12 -8.52 -11.90
N HIS A 324 17.46 -7.30 -11.48
CA HIS A 324 16.47 -6.28 -11.10
C HIS A 324 15.66 -5.83 -12.33
N LEU A 325 14.34 -5.79 -12.18
CA LEU A 325 13.41 -5.41 -13.24
C LEU A 325 12.70 -4.09 -12.93
N PHE A 326 12.22 -3.90 -11.70
CA PHE A 326 11.35 -2.77 -11.37
C PHE A 326 11.36 -2.45 -9.87
N PRO A 327 11.17 -1.18 -9.45
CA PRO A 327 11.12 0.05 -10.25
C PRO A 327 12.53 0.55 -10.59
N LYS A 328 12.67 1.18 -11.76
CA LYS A 328 13.99 1.71 -12.21
C LYS A 328 14.50 2.89 -11.37
N ILE A 329 13.63 3.53 -10.60
CA ILE A 329 13.94 4.69 -9.77
C ILE A 329 13.18 4.53 -8.45
N HIS A 330 13.91 4.65 -7.35
CA HIS A 330 13.35 4.85 -6.03
C HIS A 330 13.33 6.34 -5.71
N THR A 331 12.18 6.86 -5.28
CA THR A 331 12.14 8.17 -4.62
C THR A 331 12.67 8.01 -3.20
N MET A 332 13.34 9.02 -2.64
CA MET A 332 13.86 9.01 -1.25
C MET A 332 12.74 9.10 -0.19
N ASP A 333 11.61 8.44 -0.41
CA ASP A 333 10.49 8.36 0.52
C ASP A 333 10.82 7.28 1.55
N CYS A 334 11.42 7.69 2.68
CA CYS A 334 11.55 6.81 3.82
C CYS A 334 10.33 6.97 4.73
N ARG A 335 9.52 5.92 4.81
CA ARG A 335 8.45 5.79 5.80
C ARG A 335 8.79 4.69 6.77
N LEU A 336 8.49 4.94 8.03
CA LEU A 336 8.56 3.94 9.08
C LEU A 336 7.19 3.28 9.22
N LEU A 337 7.19 1.96 9.24
CA LEU A 337 6.06 1.11 9.54
C LEU A 337 6.10 0.72 11.03
N PRO A 338 5.15 1.19 11.84
CA PRO A 338 5.16 0.94 13.28
C PRO A 338 4.85 -0.53 13.61
N PRO A 339 5.03 -0.95 14.88
CA PRO A 339 4.54 -2.23 15.39
C PRO A 339 3.07 -2.51 15.03
N GLY A 340 2.81 -3.72 14.55
CA GLY A 340 1.54 -4.16 14.00
C GLY A 340 1.17 -3.55 12.64
N GLY A 341 2.00 -2.66 12.11
CA GLY A 341 1.80 -2.03 10.81
C GLY A 341 1.91 -3.05 9.67
N THR A 342 1.19 -2.75 8.58
CA THR A 342 1.27 -3.54 7.35
C THR A 342 1.43 -2.62 6.16
N GLU A 343 2.14 -3.10 5.15
CA GLU A 343 2.29 -2.41 3.87
C GLU A 343 1.95 -3.38 2.73
N THR A 344 1.27 -2.88 1.71
CA THR A 344 0.79 -3.70 0.59
C THR A 344 1.31 -3.18 -0.74
N LEU A 345 1.83 -4.10 -1.55
CA LEU A 345 2.17 -3.89 -2.95
C LEU A 345 1.30 -4.79 -3.83
N SER A 346 0.61 -4.22 -4.83
CA SER A 346 -0.04 -5.00 -5.88
C SER A 346 0.84 -5.08 -7.13
N LEU A 347 1.30 -6.29 -7.50
CA LEU A 347 1.94 -6.53 -8.79
C LEU A 347 0.87 -6.94 -9.81
N ARG A 348 0.72 -6.16 -10.90
CA ARG A 348 -0.07 -6.50 -12.09
C ARG A 348 0.90 -6.80 -13.22
N ALA A 349 0.96 -8.06 -13.60
CA ALA A 349 1.94 -8.59 -14.53
C ALA A 349 1.32 -8.87 -15.90
N PHE A 350 2.02 -8.47 -16.96
CA PHE A 350 1.58 -8.65 -18.35
C PHE A 350 2.72 -9.22 -19.19
N HIS A 351 2.39 -10.10 -20.14
CA HIS A 351 3.36 -10.58 -21.14
C HIS A 351 3.58 -9.56 -22.27
N GLY A 352 2.53 -8.82 -22.62
CA GLY A 352 2.62 -7.65 -23.52
C GLY A 352 2.83 -6.36 -22.74
N ASP A 353 2.45 -5.23 -23.33
CA ASP A 353 2.49 -3.93 -22.66
C ASP A 353 1.69 -3.94 -21.35
N ALA A 354 2.18 -3.21 -20.35
CA ALA A 354 1.41 -2.95 -19.15
C ALA A 354 0.21 -2.06 -19.47
N VAL A 355 -0.92 -2.32 -18.81
CA VAL A 355 -2.04 -1.37 -18.79
C VAL A 355 -1.66 -0.25 -17.81
N PRO A 356 -1.64 1.03 -18.25
CA PRO A 356 -1.35 2.16 -17.37
C PRO A 356 -2.28 2.16 -16.15
N CYS A 357 -1.71 2.28 -14.96
CA CYS A 357 -2.48 2.42 -13.74
C CYS A 357 -2.63 3.91 -13.44
N GLY A 358 -3.88 4.40 -13.47
CA GLY A 358 -4.22 5.83 -13.48
C GLY A 358 -4.76 6.23 -14.85
N GLY A 359 -5.86 6.97 -14.90
CA GLY A 359 -6.40 7.53 -16.15
C GLY A 359 -5.46 8.58 -16.76
N ASP A 360 -5.99 9.71 -17.22
CA ASP A 360 -5.20 10.81 -17.82
C ASP A 360 -4.15 11.44 -16.86
N ASN A 361 -4.02 10.95 -15.62
CA ASN A 361 -3.04 11.37 -14.64
C ASN A 361 -2.04 10.23 -14.34
N PRO A 362 -0.84 10.24 -14.96
CA PRO A 362 0.23 9.28 -14.68
C PRO A 362 0.84 9.41 -13.27
N ASN A 363 0.46 10.44 -12.49
CA ASN A 363 0.84 10.62 -11.09
C ASN A 363 -0.25 10.17 -10.11
N ALA A 364 -1.35 9.58 -10.58
CA ALA A 364 -2.31 8.93 -9.69
C ALA A 364 -1.64 7.67 -9.12
N ALA A 365 -0.96 7.82 -7.99
CA ALA A 365 -0.33 6.74 -7.24
C ALA A 365 -1.35 5.62 -7.04
N THR A 366 -1.22 4.57 -7.83
CA THR A 366 -1.87 3.30 -7.56
C THR A 366 -0.87 2.50 -6.74
N ASN A 367 -1.30 2.00 -5.59
CA ASN A 367 -0.46 1.24 -4.66
C ASN A 367 -0.04 -0.10 -5.31
N GLY A 368 0.95 -0.07 -6.20
CA GLY A 368 1.36 -1.26 -6.95
C GLY A 368 2.21 -1.00 -8.20
N PHE A 369 2.71 -2.10 -8.77
CA PHE A 369 3.45 -2.14 -10.02
C PHE A 369 2.56 -2.64 -11.16
N GLY A 370 2.41 -1.85 -12.21
CA GLY A 370 1.95 -2.34 -13.52
C GLY A 370 3.15 -2.66 -14.39
N VAL A 371 3.53 -3.93 -14.50
CA VAL A 371 4.76 -4.35 -15.19
C VAL A 371 4.41 -5.15 -16.44
N GLY A 372 4.85 -4.64 -17.58
CA GLY A 372 4.71 -5.28 -18.88
C GLY A 372 5.93 -6.07 -19.27
N HIS A 373 5.79 -6.85 -20.34
CA HIS A 373 6.84 -7.67 -20.92
C HIS A 373 7.52 -8.56 -19.90
N LEU A 374 6.74 -9.31 -19.11
CA LEU A 374 7.23 -10.37 -18.24
C LEU A 374 7.10 -11.73 -18.92
N GLY A 375 8.14 -12.54 -18.84
CA GLY A 375 8.17 -13.91 -19.33
C GLY A 375 7.84 -14.94 -18.25
N GLY A 376 7.87 -16.22 -18.63
CA GLY A 376 7.85 -17.30 -17.65
C GLY A 376 9.15 -17.40 -16.85
N GLY A 377 9.07 -17.91 -15.63
CA GLY A 377 10.23 -18.21 -14.80
C GLY A 377 10.04 -17.86 -13.33
N ARG A 378 11.15 -17.88 -12.60
CA ARG A 378 11.21 -17.57 -11.17
C ARG A 378 11.49 -16.09 -10.94
N TYR A 379 10.68 -15.49 -10.09
CA TYR A 379 10.76 -14.09 -9.70
C TYR A 379 10.87 -13.96 -8.18
N ALA A 380 11.38 -12.82 -7.72
CA ALA A 380 11.38 -12.41 -6.33
C ALA A 380 10.81 -11.00 -6.22
N VAL A 381 9.95 -10.78 -5.22
CA VAL A 381 9.55 -9.45 -4.77
C VAL A 381 10.15 -9.23 -3.39
N VAL A 382 10.91 -8.16 -3.25
CA VAL A 382 11.65 -7.80 -2.04
C VAL A 382 11.16 -6.44 -1.58
N THR A 383 10.94 -6.26 -0.28
CA THR A 383 10.94 -4.91 0.31
C THR A 383 12.19 -4.75 1.15
N GLY A 384 12.78 -3.55 1.14
CA GLY A 384 13.82 -3.18 2.09
C GLY A 384 13.33 -3.07 3.54
N ASP A 385 12.07 -3.39 3.83
CA ASP A 385 11.61 -3.50 5.21
C ASP A 385 12.02 -4.85 5.81
N GLY A 386 12.70 -4.78 6.94
CA GLY A 386 13.06 -5.94 7.73
C GLY A 386 13.62 -5.53 9.08
N SER A 387 13.47 -6.41 10.08
CA SER A 387 13.98 -6.17 11.44
C SER A 387 15.41 -6.68 11.59
N GLU A 388 15.60 -7.99 11.61
CA GLU A 388 16.91 -8.65 11.75
C GLU A 388 17.66 -8.77 10.42
N ALA A 389 16.96 -9.26 9.40
CA ALA A 389 17.39 -9.18 8.02
C ALA A 389 17.02 -7.77 7.53
N GLY A 390 17.96 -7.02 6.94
CA GLY A 390 17.69 -5.64 6.49
C GLY A 390 16.67 -5.53 5.34
N ALA A 391 16.07 -6.64 4.90
CA ALA A 391 15.04 -6.73 3.88
C ALA A 391 14.22 -8.01 4.05
N SER A 392 13.02 -8.04 3.48
CA SER A 392 12.15 -9.21 3.42
C SER A 392 11.81 -9.55 1.97
N GLY A 393 11.61 -10.82 1.66
CA GLY A 393 11.39 -11.27 0.28
C GLY A 393 10.41 -12.43 0.14
N ALA A 394 9.70 -12.48 -0.98
CA ALA A 394 8.85 -13.60 -1.37
C ALA A 394 9.12 -14.00 -2.82
N LEU A 395 9.01 -15.29 -3.11
CA LEU A 395 9.20 -15.84 -4.44
C LEU A 395 7.87 -15.93 -5.19
N LEU A 396 7.95 -15.92 -6.52
CA LEU A 396 6.80 -16.10 -7.41
C LEU A 396 7.25 -16.89 -8.64
N ASP A 397 6.49 -17.92 -9.01
CA ASP A 397 6.62 -18.56 -10.32
C ASP A 397 5.59 -17.99 -11.30
N ILE A 398 6.07 -17.46 -12.41
CA ILE A 398 5.22 -16.99 -13.51
C ILE A 398 5.19 -18.06 -14.61
N GLU A 399 4.00 -18.50 -14.97
CA GLU A 399 3.71 -19.43 -16.06
C GLU A 399 3.32 -18.66 -17.32
N ALA A 400 4.30 -18.44 -18.19
CA ALA A 400 4.13 -17.78 -19.48
C ALA A 400 5.26 -18.20 -20.43
N ASP A 401 5.11 -17.86 -21.71
CA ASP A 401 6.20 -17.96 -22.68
C ASP A 401 7.34 -16.99 -22.30
N GLN A 402 8.56 -17.27 -22.77
CA GLN A 402 9.67 -16.33 -22.62
C GLN A 402 9.42 -15.08 -23.46
N VAL A 403 9.90 -13.92 -22.97
CA VAL A 403 9.79 -12.67 -23.71
C VAL A 403 10.75 -12.71 -24.90
N THR A 404 10.23 -12.38 -26.08
CA THR A 404 11.05 -12.16 -27.28
C THR A 404 11.26 -10.67 -27.49
N ILE A 405 12.48 -10.27 -27.83
CA ILE A 405 12.78 -8.87 -28.15
C ILE A 405 12.21 -8.55 -29.52
N GLN A 406 11.32 -7.55 -29.57
CA GLN A 406 10.71 -7.08 -30.82
C GLN A 406 11.08 -5.62 -31.05
N PRO A 407 11.43 -5.22 -32.28
CA PRO A 407 11.67 -3.82 -32.60
C PRO A 407 10.41 -2.99 -32.35
N THR A 408 10.55 -1.67 -32.25
CA THR A 408 9.39 -0.77 -32.19
C THR A 408 8.66 -0.76 -33.55
N ASP A 409 7.33 -0.61 -33.54
CA ASP A 409 6.50 -0.73 -34.74
C ASP A 409 6.76 0.33 -35.82
N ASP A 410 7.45 1.41 -35.45
CA ASP A 410 7.70 2.60 -36.27
C ASP A 410 9.06 2.62 -36.96
N VAL A 411 9.95 1.66 -36.69
CA VAL A 411 11.24 1.57 -37.40
C VAL A 411 11.08 0.90 -38.76
N THR A 412 11.91 1.34 -39.71
CA THR A 412 12.06 0.70 -41.01
C THR A 412 13.43 0.06 -41.12
N ALA A 413 13.56 -1.07 -41.83
CA ALA A 413 14.83 -1.77 -41.99
C ALA A 413 15.12 -2.07 -43.46
N GLU A 414 16.34 -1.77 -43.88
CA GLU A 414 16.86 -2.07 -45.21
C GLU A 414 18.11 -2.94 -45.09
N ARG A 415 18.18 -3.99 -45.91
CA ARG A 415 19.32 -4.91 -45.91
C ARG A 415 20.21 -4.66 -47.13
N ASN A 416 21.52 -4.52 -46.89
CA ASN A 416 22.55 -4.44 -47.91
C ASN A 416 23.69 -5.42 -47.57
N GLY A 417 23.67 -6.59 -48.22
CA GLY A 417 24.65 -7.65 -47.97
C GLY A 417 24.53 -8.23 -46.56
N ASP A 418 25.61 -8.12 -45.79
CA ASP A 418 25.74 -8.56 -44.39
C ASP A 418 25.36 -7.46 -43.38
N THR A 419 24.93 -6.30 -43.85
CA THR A 419 24.59 -5.14 -43.03
C THR A 419 23.09 -4.84 -43.13
N VAL A 420 22.44 -4.63 -41.98
CA VAL A 420 21.06 -4.12 -41.90
C VAL A 420 21.09 -2.69 -41.38
N THR A 421 20.49 -1.75 -42.10
CA THR A 421 20.28 -0.38 -41.63
C THR A 421 18.85 -0.22 -41.16
N VAL A 422 18.67 0.11 -39.89
CA VAL A 422 17.39 0.41 -39.25
C VAL A 422 17.26 1.92 -39.13
N THR A 423 16.12 2.48 -39.50
CA THR A 423 15.87 3.93 -39.41
C THR A 423 14.66 4.18 -38.53
N SER A 424 14.90 4.91 -37.43
CA SER A 424 13.87 5.41 -36.53
C SER A 424 13.21 6.67 -37.12
N PRO A 425 11.91 6.92 -36.86
CA PRO A 425 11.24 8.14 -37.32
C PRO A 425 11.82 9.43 -36.73
N ARG A 426 12.66 9.32 -35.69
CA ARG A 426 13.36 10.47 -35.09
C ARG A 426 14.59 10.95 -35.86
N TYR A 427 15.04 10.17 -36.84
CA TYR A 427 16.20 10.53 -37.63
C TYR A 427 15.83 11.55 -38.71
N GLY A 428 16.50 12.69 -38.72
CA GLY A 428 16.31 13.76 -39.70
C GLY A 428 14.97 14.49 -39.58
N ASP A 429 14.31 14.43 -38.44
CA ASP A 429 13.00 15.06 -38.23
C ASP A 429 13.09 16.56 -37.89
N GLY A 430 14.25 17.01 -37.40
CA GLY A 430 14.48 18.40 -36.98
C GLY A 430 13.70 18.84 -35.74
N GLU A 431 13.05 17.91 -35.03
CA GLU A 431 12.24 18.15 -33.83
C GLU A 431 12.89 17.56 -32.56
N HIS A 432 13.59 16.42 -32.69
CA HIS A 432 14.23 15.72 -31.57
C HIS A 432 15.71 16.11 -31.41
N SER A 433 16.42 15.39 -30.52
CA SER A 433 17.88 15.56 -30.34
C SER A 433 18.64 15.34 -31.66
N PRO A 434 19.87 15.86 -31.81
CA PRO A 434 20.63 15.71 -33.04
C PRO A 434 20.73 14.26 -33.51
N ASP A 435 20.82 14.10 -34.83
CA ASP A 435 20.97 12.78 -35.45
C ASP A 435 22.24 12.07 -34.95
N ALA A 436 22.08 10.79 -34.62
CA ALA A 436 23.14 9.89 -34.22
C ALA A 436 23.00 8.53 -34.92
N THR A 437 24.12 7.84 -35.02
CA THR A 437 24.17 6.47 -35.53
C THR A 437 24.68 5.53 -34.44
N LEU A 438 23.91 4.47 -34.18
CA LEU A 438 24.31 3.37 -33.31
C LEU A 438 24.65 2.15 -34.17
N THR A 439 25.88 1.66 -34.11
CA THR A 439 26.28 0.41 -34.75
C THR A 439 26.33 -0.72 -33.72
N ALA A 440 25.68 -1.84 -34.01
CA ALA A 440 25.79 -3.08 -33.25
C ALA A 440 26.50 -4.16 -34.07
N THR A 441 27.38 -4.93 -33.43
CA THR A 441 28.04 -6.13 -33.99
C THR A 441 28.06 -7.25 -32.96
N ARG A 442 28.14 -8.52 -33.39
CA ARG A 442 28.37 -9.63 -32.46
C ARG A 442 29.80 -9.54 -31.91
N ALA A 443 29.96 -9.86 -30.63
CA ALA A 443 31.24 -9.87 -29.94
C ALA A 443 31.52 -11.25 -29.33
N ASP A 444 32.79 -11.51 -29.00
CA ASP A 444 33.19 -12.77 -28.35
C ASP A 444 32.89 -12.79 -26.84
N SER A 445 32.66 -11.61 -26.24
CA SER A 445 32.42 -11.45 -24.81
C SER A 445 31.60 -10.18 -24.54
N ALA A 446 30.91 -10.17 -23.42
CA ALA A 446 30.17 -9.02 -22.91
C ALA A 446 30.68 -8.62 -21.52
N ASP A 447 30.46 -7.36 -21.16
CA ASP A 447 30.81 -6.84 -19.83
C ASP A 447 29.63 -6.97 -18.85
N GLU A 448 28.40 -7.10 -19.37
CA GLU A 448 27.16 -7.14 -18.59
C GLU A 448 26.06 -7.89 -19.34
N THR A 449 25.18 -8.58 -18.62
CA THR A 449 24.00 -9.27 -19.17
C THR A 449 22.73 -8.44 -19.03
N ARG A 450 21.87 -8.48 -20.06
CA ARG A 450 20.54 -7.86 -20.08
C ARG A 450 19.49 -8.86 -20.50
N LEU A 451 18.42 -8.95 -19.68
CA LEU A 451 17.31 -9.83 -19.98
C LEU A 451 16.37 -9.25 -21.05
N PRO A 452 15.69 -10.08 -21.86
CA PRO A 452 14.65 -9.63 -22.78
C PRO A 452 13.59 -8.76 -22.10
N GLU A 453 13.19 -9.07 -20.86
CA GLU A 453 12.30 -8.25 -20.04
C GLU A 453 12.82 -6.81 -19.88
N GLN A 454 14.10 -6.64 -19.54
CA GLN A 454 14.72 -5.32 -19.31
C GLN A 454 14.82 -4.51 -20.61
N VAL A 455 15.11 -5.19 -21.73
CA VAL A 455 15.18 -4.56 -23.07
C VAL A 455 13.78 -4.12 -23.53
N MET A 456 12.75 -4.93 -23.27
CA MET A 456 11.39 -4.67 -23.71
C MET A 456 10.66 -3.61 -22.87
N GLN A 457 10.96 -3.50 -21.57
CA GLN A 457 10.28 -2.55 -20.67
C GLN A 457 10.46 -1.07 -21.11
N GLY A 458 9.38 -0.49 -21.64
CA GLY A 458 9.24 0.93 -21.96
C GLY A 458 8.63 1.74 -20.81
N GLY A 459 9.25 2.88 -20.46
CA GLY A 459 8.70 3.86 -19.52
C GLY A 459 9.01 5.30 -19.97
N ASN A 460 8.33 6.30 -19.39
CA ASN A 460 8.53 7.72 -19.73
C ASN A 460 9.81 8.36 -19.15
N SER A 461 10.57 7.63 -18.36
CA SER A 461 11.87 8.04 -17.83
C SER A 461 13.01 7.49 -18.72
N GLY A 462 14.11 8.25 -18.85
CA GLY A 462 15.24 8.08 -19.80
C GLY A 462 16.08 6.81 -19.72
N TRP A 463 15.49 5.68 -19.31
CA TRP A 463 16.07 4.35 -19.16
C TRP A 463 15.52 3.37 -20.21
N ARG A 464 15.12 3.90 -21.37
CA ARG A 464 14.57 3.12 -22.49
C ARG A 464 15.73 2.54 -23.29
N ILE A 465 16.04 1.25 -23.22
CA ILE A 465 17.14 0.68 -24.03
C ILE A 465 16.70 0.45 -25.50
N HIS A 466 16.07 1.46 -26.10
CA HIS A 466 15.51 1.41 -27.46
C HIS A 466 16.58 1.16 -28.52
N GLY A 467 17.81 1.64 -28.27
CA GLY A 467 18.94 1.33 -29.14
C GLY A 467 19.19 -0.18 -29.26
N VAL A 468 19.13 -0.93 -28.14
CA VAL A 468 19.27 -2.40 -28.15
C VAL A 468 18.03 -3.05 -28.75
N ARG A 469 16.83 -2.62 -28.34
CA ARG A 469 15.55 -3.14 -28.86
C ARG A 469 15.42 -3.03 -30.38
N ASN A 470 15.94 -1.95 -30.98
CA ASN A 470 15.87 -1.68 -32.41
C ASN A 470 17.11 -2.11 -33.19
N THR A 471 18.01 -2.90 -32.60
CA THR A 471 19.19 -3.45 -33.29
C THR A 471 19.27 -4.97 -33.17
N VAL A 472 19.16 -5.52 -31.96
CA VAL A 472 19.34 -6.96 -31.68
C VAL A 472 18.43 -7.87 -32.53
N PRO A 473 17.11 -7.58 -32.69
CA PRO A 473 16.22 -8.46 -33.45
C PRO A 473 16.55 -8.62 -34.95
N PHE A 474 17.41 -7.76 -35.50
CA PHE A 474 17.78 -7.77 -36.92
C PHE A 474 19.00 -8.65 -37.23
N PHE A 475 19.63 -9.24 -36.23
CA PHE A 475 20.70 -10.21 -36.45
C PHE A 475 20.13 -11.56 -36.89
N ALA A 476 20.42 -11.95 -38.13
CA ALA A 476 20.34 -13.32 -38.62
C ALA A 476 21.75 -13.93 -38.74
N ASP A 477 21.86 -15.22 -39.07
CA ASP A 477 23.16 -15.93 -39.21
C ASP A 477 24.11 -15.27 -40.21
N ASP A 478 23.55 -14.57 -41.21
CA ASP A 478 24.27 -13.91 -42.30
C ASP A 478 24.33 -12.37 -42.17
N VAL A 479 23.94 -11.83 -41.01
CA VAL A 479 24.04 -10.39 -40.69
C VAL A 479 25.15 -10.21 -39.66
N HIS A 480 26.20 -9.47 -40.04
CA HIS A 480 27.36 -9.19 -39.18
C HIS A 480 27.27 -7.82 -38.50
N ARG A 481 26.51 -6.90 -39.09
CA ARG A 481 26.42 -5.52 -38.63
C ARG A 481 24.99 -5.00 -38.72
N VAL A 482 24.52 -4.36 -37.66
CA VAL A 482 23.26 -3.61 -37.67
C VAL A 482 23.56 -2.15 -37.38
N VAL A 483 23.02 -1.23 -38.17
CA VAL A 483 23.23 0.21 -38.06
C VAL A 483 21.87 0.86 -37.81
N LEU A 484 21.66 1.43 -36.62
CA LEU A 484 20.47 2.20 -36.28
C LEU A 484 20.75 3.69 -36.51
N ARG A 485 20.00 4.30 -37.43
CA ARG A 485 19.90 5.76 -37.63
C ARG A 485 18.76 6.30 -36.77
N THR A 486 19.07 7.18 -35.82
CA THR A 486 18.12 7.69 -34.82
C THR A 486 18.60 9.02 -34.22
N ASP A 487 18.00 9.48 -33.12
CA ASP A 487 18.48 10.65 -32.38
C ASP A 487 19.55 10.27 -31.33
N GLU A 488 20.28 11.24 -30.82
CA GLU A 488 21.31 11.03 -29.79
C GLU A 488 20.76 10.30 -28.55
N HIS A 489 19.55 10.64 -28.10
CA HIS A 489 18.96 10.05 -26.90
C HIS A 489 18.70 8.54 -27.03
N VAL A 490 18.17 8.09 -28.18
CA VAL A 490 17.93 6.67 -28.45
C VAL A 490 19.24 5.93 -28.66
N ALA A 491 20.22 6.54 -29.34
CA ALA A 491 21.54 5.93 -29.50
C ALA A 491 22.22 5.74 -28.13
N GLU A 492 22.28 6.78 -27.30
CA GLU A 492 22.90 6.78 -25.96
C GLU A 492 22.23 5.80 -25.01
N SER A 493 20.94 5.54 -25.21
CA SER A 493 20.22 4.59 -24.38
C SER A 493 20.77 3.16 -24.42
N ALA A 494 21.48 2.77 -25.48
CA ALA A 494 22.19 1.49 -25.54
C ALA A 494 23.43 1.48 -24.64
N LEU A 495 24.07 2.63 -24.43
CA LEU A 495 25.29 2.75 -23.63
C LEU A 495 25.04 2.88 -22.12
N GLY A 496 23.82 3.22 -21.73
CA GLY A 496 23.42 3.40 -20.34
C GLY A 496 23.73 4.80 -19.80
N VAL A 497 23.02 5.20 -18.75
CA VAL A 497 23.16 6.54 -18.14
C VAL A 497 24.55 6.70 -17.50
N GLY A 498 25.22 7.82 -17.79
CA GLY A 498 26.51 8.17 -17.17
C GLY A 498 27.72 7.44 -17.74
N ASN A 499 27.59 6.78 -18.89
CA ASN A 499 28.71 6.18 -19.58
C ASN A 499 29.41 7.21 -20.49
N ASP A 500 30.64 7.59 -20.14
CA ASP A 500 31.47 8.51 -20.94
C ASP A 500 32.12 7.84 -22.16
N SER A 501 32.02 6.51 -22.28
CA SER A 501 32.48 5.74 -23.43
C SER A 501 31.48 5.83 -24.58
N ASN A 502 31.98 5.87 -25.83
CA ASN A 502 31.13 5.72 -27.03
C ASN A 502 30.82 4.25 -27.36
N THR A 503 31.31 3.30 -26.56
CA THR A 503 31.17 1.86 -26.78
C THR A 503 30.73 1.13 -25.51
N ARG A 504 29.90 0.09 -25.66
CA ARG A 504 29.47 -0.82 -24.58
C ARG A 504 29.28 -2.23 -25.12
N ARG A 505 29.62 -3.26 -24.33
CA ARG A 505 29.33 -4.66 -24.66
C ARG A 505 28.28 -5.26 -23.73
N LEU A 506 27.24 -5.85 -24.31
CA LEU A 506 26.13 -6.47 -23.57
C LEU A 506 25.87 -7.88 -24.08
N GLU A 507 25.59 -8.79 -23.17
CA GLU A 507 24.99 -10.08 -23.48
C GLU A 507 23.47 -9.94 -23.44
N VAL A 508 22.83 -10.36 -24.53
CA VAL A 508 21.38 -10.33 -24.68
C VAL A 508 20.96 -11.66 -25.29
N ASP A 509 20.07 -12.38 -24.61
CA ASP A 509 19.57 -13.70 -25.06
C ASP A 509 20.72 -14.68 -25.39
N GLY A 510 21.72 -14.75 -24.50
CA GLY A 510 22.90 -15.62 -24.63
C GLY A 510 23.89 -15.23 -25.72
N THR A 511 23.73 -14.07 -26.36
CA THR A 511 24.67 -13.56 -27.38
C THR A 511 25.31 -12.24 -26.92
N ALA A 512 26.63 -12.14 -26.99
CA ALA A 512 27.35 -10.89 -26.76
C ALA A 512 27.33 -9.97 -28.00
N TYR A 513 27.08 -8.68 -27.76
CA TYR A 513 27.07 -7.63 -28.76
C TYR A 513 27.92 -6.44 -28.32
N GLU A 514 28.62 -5.81 -29.26
CA GLU A 514 29.28 -4.51 -29.08
C GLU A 514 28.48 -3.41 -29.78
N PHE A 515 28.13 -2.38 -29.02
CA PHE A 515 27.40 -1.19 -29.45
C PHE A 515 28.34 0.00 -29.49
N THR A 516 28.36 0.74 -30.60
CA THR A 516 29.18 1.95 -30.77
C THR A 516 28.36 3.10 -31.34
N ILE A 517 28.49 4.30 -30.76
CA ILE A 517 27.80 5.52 -31.22
C ILE A 517 28.74 6.41 -32.03
N GLU A 518 28.22 6.91 -33.15
CA GLU A 518 28.78 8.00 -33.94
C GLU A 518 27.81 9.19 -33.88
N ARG A 519 28.26 10.33 -33.34
CA ARG A 519 27.49 11.57 -33.28
C ARG A 519 27.74 12.41 -34.53
N THR A 520 26.71 13.02 -35.07
CA THR A 520 26.88 14.01 -36.14
C THR A 520 27.33 15.31 -35.49
N GLU A 521 28.58 15.75 -35.72
CA GLU A 521 29.03 17.05 -35.24
C GLU A 521 28.14 18.15 -35.83
N SER A 522 27.54 18.96 -34.96
CA SER A 522 26.79 20.15 -35.39
C SER A 522 27.80 21.25 -35.71
N ASP A 523 27.89 21.63 -37.00
CA ASP A 523 28.63 22.82 -37.47
C ASP A 523 28.01 24.14 -36.97
#